data_AF-A0A920V6M8-F1
#
_entry.id   AF-A0A920V6M8-F1
#
_cell.length_a   1.000
_cell.length_b   1.000
_cell.length_c   1.000
_cell.angle_alpha   90.00
_cell.angle_beta   90.00
_cell.angle_gamma   90.00
#
_symmetry.space_group_name_H-M   'P 1'
#
loop_
_entity.id
_entity.type
_entity.pdbx_description
1 polymer ?
#
loop_
_entity_poly.entity_id
_entity_poly.type
_entity_poly.pdbx_seq_one_letter_code
_entity_poly.pdbx_strand_id
1 'polypeptide(L)'
;MLRRKPSPTPQKKPLVYISVAVRTWEAFSNLGYRSFYIPQPSLMHSFGLDFPVSMGGYNFTQHPDEPTVIHGTYVPLDPDKGLNARQQCIAGRTRLYEMSFADFEKKIINQMSGALSGGGFDAERDIAAITVNRWPHGYAYEYLDYSDPVEFNPQNGPHIAGRAQIGRISIANSDASAYAYLTGAIDAADRAVNEQLMM
;
A
#
# COMPACT_ATOMS: atom_id res chain seq x y z
N MET A 1 32.68 -14.07 23.32
CA MET A 1 31.22 -13.87 23.11
C MET A 1 31.04 -12.58 22.32
N LEU A 2 31.17 -12.62 20.98
CA LEU A 2 30.93 -11.42 20.16
C LEU A 2 29.44 -11.11 20.22
N ARG A 3 29.08 -9.99 20.86
CA ARG A 3 27.76 -9.40 20.70
C ARG A 3 27.60 -9.06 19.22
N ARG A 4 26.88 -9.89 18.46
CA ARG A 4 26.41 -9.52 17.12
C ARG A 4 25.67 -8.19 17.31
N LYS A 5 26.16 -7.11 16.71
CA LYS A 5 25.34 -5.90 16.55
C LYS A 5 24.02 -6.38 15.91
N PRO A 6 22.85 -6.03 16.46
CA PRO A 6 21.59 -6.36 15.79
C PRO A 6 21.68 -5.78 14.37
N SER A 7 21.58 -6.63 13.35
CA SER A 7 21.44 -6.09 11.99
C SER A 7 20.15 -5.27 11.98
N PRO A 8 20.11 -4.11 11.30
CA PRO A 8 18.88 -3.33 11.23
C PRO A 8 17.78 -4.22 10.65
N THR A 9 16.79 -4.56 11.46
CA THR A 9 15.68 -5.42 11.04
C THR A 9 14.89 -4.68 9.96
N PRO A 10 14.64 -5.29 8.78
CA PRO A 10 13.81 -4.67 7.76
C PRO A 10 12.42 -4.35 8.35
N GLN A 11 11.95 -3.12 8.16
CA GLN A 11 10.64 -2.67 8.63
C GLN A 11 9.69 -2.64 7.43
N LYS A 12 8.70 -3.53 7.42
CA LYS A 12 7.69 -3.52 6.34
C LYS A 12 7.01 -2.16 6.24
N LYS A 13 6.77 -1.73 5.00
CA LYS A 13 6.08 -0.48 4.72
C LYS A 13 4.58 -0.67 4.97
N PRO A 14 3.95 0.21 5.78
CA PRO A 14 2.51 0.19 5.94
C PRO A 14 1.82 0.69 4.66
N LEU A 15 0.68 0.10 4.32
CA LEU A 15 -0.12 0.44 3.15
C LEU A 15 -1.60 0.30 3.48
N VAL A 16 -2.42 1.22 2.98
CA VAL A 16 -3.87 1.13 3.08
C VAL A 16 -4.47 1.38 1.70
N TYR A 17 -5.32 0.46 1.29
CA TYR A 17 -6.21 0.64 0.15
C TYR A 17 -7.64 0.79 0.62
N ILE A 18 -8.32 1.76 0.05
CA ILE A 18 -9.69 2.10 0.40
C ILE A 18 -10.53 1.98 -0.85
N SER A 19 -11.66 1.30 -0.73
CA SER A 19 -12.65 1.19 -1.79
C SER A 19 -13.93 1.85 -1.30
N VAL A 20 -14.38 2.88 -2.01
CA VAL A 20 -15.64 3.57 -1.73
C VAL A 20 -16.60 3.22 -2.85
N ALA A 21 -17.61 2.42 -2.54
CA ALA A 21 -18.71 2.17 -3.45
C ALA A 21 -19.63 3.40 -3.45
N VAL A 22 -19.84 3.98 -4.62
CA VAL A 22 -20.75 5.11 -4.82
C VAL A 22 -21.92 4.71 -5.68
N ARG A 23 -23.09 5.30 -5.42
CA ARG A 23 -24.32 5.04 -6.18
C ARG A 23 -24.29 5.62 -7.59
N THR A 24 -23.47 6.65 -7.79
CA THR A 24 -23.28 7.42 -9.02
C THR A 24 -21.88 8.02 -9.02
N TRP A 25 -21.29 8.25 -10.19
CA TRP A 25 -20.05 9.00 -10.37
C TRP A 25 -20.23 10.33 -11.10
N GLU A 26 -21.47 10.85 -11.16
CA GLU A 26 -21.80 12.17 -11.71
C GLU A 26 -20.88 13.29 -11.23
N ALA A 27 -20.46 13.28 -9.96
CA ALA A 27 -19.56 14.31 -9.45
C ALA A 27 -18.20 14.35 -10.18
N PHE A 28 -17.64 13.18 -10.53
CA PHE A 28 -16.43 13.11 -11.35
C PHE A 28 -16.70 13.57 -12.78
N SER A 29 -17.83 13.17 -13.36
CA SER A 29 -18.25 13.60 -14.70
C SER A 29 -18.41 15.13 -14.80
N ASN A 30 -19.11 15.73 -13.83
CA ASN A 30 -19.38 17.17 -13.77
C ASN A 30 -18.10 18.00 -13.60
N LEU A 31 -17.11 17.46 -12.89
CA LEU A 31 -15.81 18.12 -12.69
C LEU A 31 -14.80 17.83 -13.80
N GLY A 32 -15.09 16.87 -14.69
CA GLY A 32 -14.25 16.54 -15.84
C GLY A 32 -12.95 15.81 -15.51
N TYR A 33 -12.85 15.15 -14.36
CA TYR A 33 -11.67 14.34 -13.99
C TYR A 33 -12.04 12.92 -13.58
N ARG A 34 -11.13 11.96 -13.82
CA ARG A 34 -11.26 10.54 -13.41
C ARG A 34 -10.60 10.25 -12.06
N SER A 35 -9.64 11.08 -11.68
CA SER A 35 -8.78 10.89 -10.52
C SER A 35 -8.23 12.22 -10.04
N PHE A 36 -7.91 12.30 -8.77
CA PHE A 36 -7.25 13.47 -8.20
C PHE A 36 -6.23 13.06 -7.12
N TYR A 37 -5.30 13.96 -6.86
CA TYR A 37 -4.25 13.81 -5.86
C TYR A 37 -4.32 14.96 -4.86
N ILE A 38 -4.22 14.64 -3.57
CA ILE A 38 -4.20 15.62 -2.49
C ILE A 38 -2.78 15.67 -1.90
N PRO A 39 -2.05 16.78 -2.04
CA PRO A 39 -0.79 16.96 -1.34
C PRO A 39 -1.03 17.11 0.16
N GLN A 40 -0.14 16.52 0.98
CA GLN A 40 -0.25 16.54 2.45
C GLN A 40 -1.67 16.15 2.95
N PRO A 41 -2.19 14.97 2.53
CA PRO A 41 -3.55 14.60 2.85
C PRO A 41 -3.72 14.26 4.33
N SER A 42 -4.96 14.40 4.82
CA SER A 42 -5.34 13.92 6.15
C SER A 42 -5.49 12.39 6.21
N LEU A 43 -5.65 11.73 5.06
CA LEU A 43 -5.67 10.28 4.87
C LEU A 43 -5.21 9.89 3.45
N MET A 44 -6.09 9.85 2.46
CA MET A 44 -5.75 9.33 1.12
C MET A 44 -5.03 10.39 0.30
N HIS A 45 -3.93 10.04 -0.35
CA HIS A 45 -3.20 10.95 -1.25
C HIS A 45 -3.69 10.85 -2.68
N SER A 46 -4.18 9.69 -3.12
CA SER A 46 -4.72 9.49 -4.46
C SER A 46 -6.13 8.91 -4.39
N PHE A 47 -6.96 9.33 -5.34
CA PHE A 47 -8.33 8.91 -5.55
C PHE A 47 -8.51 8.67 -7.03
N GLY A 48 -9.16 7.58 -7.43
CA GLY A 48 -9.48 7.33 -8.82
C GLY A 48 -10.69 6.44 -8.97
N LEU A 49 -11.50 6.73 -9.99
CA LEU A 49 -12.48 5.75 -10.49
C LEU A 49 -11.75 4.48 -10.89
N ASP A 50 -12.40 3.34 -10.63
CA ASP A 50 -11.86 2.04 -10.98
C ASP A 50 -11.49 1.94 -12.47
N PHE A 51 -10.56 1.06 -12.79
CA PHE A 51 -10.15 0.84 -14.17
C PHE A 51 -11.31 0.24 -14.97
N PRO A 52 -11.57 0.71 -16.21
CA PRO A 52 -12.69 0.23 -17.02
C PRO A 52 -12.39 -1.16 -17.60
N VAL A 53 -12.46 -2.19 -16.76
CA VAL A 53 -12.19 -3.58 -17.11
C VAL A 53 -13.49 -4.38 -17.11
N SER A 54 -13.84 -4.96 -18.25
CA SER A 54 -14.89 -5.98 -18.35
C SER A 54 -14.27 -7.37 -18.35
N MET A 55 -14.74 -8.27 -17.49
CA MET A 55 -14.25 -9.64 -17.41
C MET A 55 -15.28 -10.58 -16.78
N GLY A 56 -15.43 -11.79 -17.33
CA GLY A 56 -16.19 -12.87 -16.67
C GLY A 56 -17.66 -12.55 -16.39
N GLY A 57 -18.31 -11.74 -17.23
CA GLY A 57 -19.70 -11.31 -17.06
C GLY A 57 -19.87 -10.01 -16.27
N TYR A 58 -18.79 -9.44 -15.72
CA TYR A 58 -18.77 -8.06 -15.23
C TYR A 58 -18.50 -7.09 -16.38
N ASN A 59 -19.26 -6.01 -16.44
CA ASN A 59 -19.01 -4.87 -17.33
C ASN A 59 -18.67 -3.65 -16.49
N PHE A 60 -17.65 -2.91 -16.93
CA PHE A 60 -17.36 -1.62 -16.32
C PHE A 60 -18.49 -0.62 -16.55
N THR A 61 -18.55 0.38 -15.68
CA THR A 61 -19.58 1.42 -15.65
C THR A 61 -19.41 2.39 -16.82
N GLN A 62 -20.45 2.59 -17.63
CA GLN A 62 -20.39 3.43 -18.83
C GLN A 62 -20.98 4.82 -18.61
N HIS A 63 -22.00 4.93 -17.77
CA HIS A 63 -22.77 6.17 -17.61
C HIS A 63 -22.57 6.78 -16.21
N PRO A 64 -22.49 8.12 -16.09
CA PRO A 64 -22.27 8.81 -14.81
C PRO A 64 -23.27 8.45 -13.70
N ASP A 65 -24.51 8.17 -14.05
CA ASP A 65 -25.60 7.79 -13.15
C ASP A 65 -25.53 6.34 -12.64
N GLU A 66 -24.54 5.56 -13.10
CA GLU A 66 -24.31 4.19 -12.66
C GLU A 66 -23.42 4.08 -11.41
N PRO A 67 -23.60 3.05 -10.57
CA PRO A 67 -22.78 2.84 -9.39
C PRO A 67 -21.38 2.37 -9.79
N THR A 68 -20.36 2.87 -9.09
CA THR A 68 -18.95 2.49 -9.33
C THR A 68 -18.14 2.45 -8.04
N VAL A 69 -16.87 2.06 -8.13
CA VAL A 69 -15.94 2.06 -7.02
C VAL A 69 -14.87 3.12 -7.22
N ILE A 70 -14.64 3.91 -6.19
CA ILE A 70 -13.51 4.83 -6.10
C ILE A 70 -12.42 4.14 -5.29
N HIS A 71 -11.26 3.97 -5.89
CA HIS A 71 -10.07 3.47 -5.23
C HIS A 71 -9.28 4.64 -4.64
N GLY A 72 -8.91 4.51 -3.37
CA GLY A 72 -8.03 5.43 -2.67
C GLY A 72 -6.79 4.73 -2.12
N THR A 73 -5.63 5.39 -2.22
CA THR A 73 -4.39 4.89 -1.62
C THR A 73 -3.94 5.80 -0.48
N TYR A 74 -3.47 5.17 0.59
CA TYR A 74 -2.79 5.84 1.71
C TYR A 74 -1.54 5.05 2.12
N VAL A 75 -0.38 5.71 2.05
CA VAL A 75 0.86 5.21 2.64
C VAL A 75 1.16 6.10 3.85
N PRO A 76 0.99 5.61 5.09
CA PRO A 76 1.20 6.40 6.30
C PRO A 76 2.70 6.56 6.57
N LEU A 77 3.37 7.38 5.76
CA LEU A 77 4.73 7.83 6.03
C LEU A 77 4.68 9.29 6.50
N ASP A 78 5.66 9.66 7.31
CA ASP A 78 5.81 11.02 7.83
C ASP A 78 7.11 11.62 7.26
N PRO A 79 7.12 12.00 5.96
CA PRO A 79 8.26 12.70 5.39
C PRO A 79 8.47 14.04 6.11
N ASP A 80 9.68 14.58 5.97
CA ASP A 80 10.05 15.93 6.43
C ASP A 80 10.00 16.15 7.96
N LYS A 81 9.80 15.10 8.76
CA LYS A 81 9.87 15.16 10.25
C LYS A 81 11.23 14.77 10.83
N GLY A 82 12.28 14.72 10.00
CA GLY A 82 13.62 14.27 10.41
C GLY A 82 13.71 12.78 10.76
N LEU A 83 12.67 11.99 10.44
CA LEU A 83 12.64 10.55 10.63
C LEU A 83 13.30 9.84 9.45
N ASN A 84 14.15 8.86 9.74
CA ASN A 84 14.62 7.95 8.69
C ASN A 84 13.48 7.04 8.19
N ALA A 85 13.65 6.41 7.03
CA ALA A 85 12.61 5.60 6.40
C ALA A 85 12.03 4.49 7.31
N ARG A 86 12.87 3.83 8.11
CA ARG A 86 12.43 2.78 9.05
C ARG A 86 11.58 3.36 10.18
N GLN A 87 11.99 4.51 10.73
CA GLN A 87 11.22 5.24 11.74
C GLN A 87 9.87 5.68 11.21
N GLN A 88 9.80 6.16 9.96
CA GLN A 88 8.54 6.51 9.31
C GLN A 88 7.61 5.28 9.17
N CYS A 89 8.16 4.12 8.78
CA CYS A 89 7.37 2.88 8.70
C CYS A 89 6.81 2.45 10.07
N ILE A 90 7.63 2.55 11.12
CA ILE A 90 7.22 2.23 12.50
C ILE A 90 6.10 3.19 12.95
N ALA A 91 6.29 4.49 12.79
CA ALA A 91 5.31 5.52 13.15
C ALA A 91 3.99 5.32 12.38
N GLY A 92 4.08 5.06 11.08
CA GLY A 92 2.94 4.75 10.23
C GLY A 92 2.16 3.53 10.68
N ARG A 93 2.87 2.44 10.98
CA ARG A 93 2.28 1.21 11.51
C ARG A 93 1.56 1.46 12.84
N THR A 94 2.18 2.19 13.77
CA THR A 94 1.55 2.55 15.05
C THR A 94 0.25 3.33 14.82
N ARG A 95 0.28 4.34 13.94
CA ARG A 95 -0.91 5.11 13.57
C ARG A 95 -2.03 4.25 13.01
N LEU A 96 -1.72 3.27 12.16
CA LEU A 96 -2.73 2.35 11.63
C LEU A 96 -3.37 1.47 12.70
N TYR A 97 -2.63 1.11 13.76
CA TYR A 97 -3.19 0.34 14.88
C TYR A 97 -4.06 1.18 15.80
N GLU A 98 -3.77 2.47 15.92
CA GLU A 98 -4.50 3.40 16.78
C GLU A 98 -5.79 3.93 16.12
N MET A 99 -5.85 3.99 14.79
CA MET A 99 -7.04 4.47 14.09
C MET A 99 -8.19 3.46 14.12
N SER A 100 -9.35 3.94 14.57
CA SER A 100 -10.61 3.21 14.44
C SER A 100 -11.17 3.30 13.02
N PHE A 101 -12.13 2.43 12.68
CA PHE A 101 -12.83 2.56 11.39
C PHE A 101 -13.56 3.91 11.28
N ALA A 102 -14.15 4.41 12.37
CA ALA A 102 -14.82 5.72 12.39
C ALA A 102 -13.86 6.87 12.04
N ASP A 103 -12.58 6.78 12.44
CA ASP A 103 -11.57 7.76 12.05
C ASP A 103 -11.30 7.72 10.54
N PHE A 104 -11.22 6.53 9.95
CA PHE A 104 -11.09 6.37 8.50
C PHE A 104 -12.31 6.93 7.79
N GLU A 105 -13.51 6.50 8.15
CA GLU A 105 -14.77 6.93 7.56
C GLU A 105 -14.91 8.46 7.56
N LYS A 106 -14.70 9.10 8.72
CA LYS A 106 -14.75 10.56 8.85
C LYS A 106 -13.75 11.25 7.92
N LYS A 107 -12.52 10.74 7.82
CA LYS A 107 -11.48 11.32 6.97
C LYS A 107 -11.78 11.12 5.47
N ILE A 108 -12.28 9.94 5.09
CA ILE A 108 -12.70 9.63 3.71
C ILE A 108 -13.80 10.60 3.29
N ILE A 109 -14.87 10.72 4.09
CA ILE A 109 -15.99 11.63 3.83
C ILE A 109 -15.49 13.07 3.69
N ASN A 110 -14.67 13.55 4.63
CA ASN A 110 -14.16 14.93 4.57
C ASN A 110 -13.34 15.21 3.31
N GLN A 111 -12.45 14.30 2.90
CA GLN A 111 -11.64 14.50 1.70
C GLN A 111 -12.47 14.42 0.42
N MET A 112 -13.41 13.45 0.35
CA MET A 112 -14.29 13.31 -0.81
C MET A 112 -15.22 14.50 -0.95
N SER A 113 -15.90 14.93 0.12
CA SER A 113 -16.76 16.11 0.10
C SER A 113 -15.98 17.38 -0.25
N GLY A 114 -14.75 17.54 0.25
CA GLY A 114 -13.89 18.66 -0.10
C GLY A 114 -13.51 18.70 -1.59
N ALA A 115 -13.20 17.54 -2.18
CA ALA A 115 -12.77 17.45 -3.58
C ALA A 115 -13.94 17.46 -4.58
N LEU A 116 -15.08 16.87 -4.22
CA LEU A 116 -16.16 16.51 -5.15
C LEU A 116 -17.43 17.35 -4.98
N SER A 117 -17.56 18.15 -3.92
CA SER A 117 -18.77 18.97 -3.68
C SER A 117 -19.10 19.93 -4.83
N GLY A 118 -18.09 20.50 -5.50
CA GLY A 118 -18.27 21.33 -6.69
C GLY A 118 -18.91 20.59 -7.88
N GLY A 119 -18.86 19.26 -7.88
CA GLY A 119 -19.52 18.39 -8.86
C GLY A 119 -20.90 17.90 -8.44
N GLY A 120 -21.40 18.33 -7.27
CA GLY A 120 -22.69 17.91 -6.72
C GLY A 120 -22.63 16.69 -5.80
N PHE A 121 -21.44 16.22 -5.41
CA PHE A 121 -21.27 15.09 -4.49
C PHE A 121 -21.88 15.37 -3.11
N ASP A 122 -22.65 14.41 -2.61
CA ASP A 122 -23.19 14.38 -1.25
C ASP A 122 -22.85 13.03 -0.62
N ALA A 123 -22.09 13.03 0.47
CA ALA A 123 -21.58 11.79 1.04
C ALA A 123 -22.68 10.87 1.59
N GLU A 124 -23.75 11.44 2.16
CA GLU A 124 -24.85 10.66 2.74
C GLU A 124 -25.69 10.00 1.64
N ARG A 125 -25.95 10.74 0.56
CA ARG A 125 -26.69 10.26 -0.61
C ARG A 125 -25.86 9.31 -1.47
N ASP A 126 -24.60 9.64 -1.74
CA ASP A 126 -23.84 9.00 -2.82
C ASP A 126 -23.00 7.81 -2.34
N ILE A 127 -22.52 7.79 -1.09
CA ILE A 127 -21.73 6.66 -0.59
C ILE A 127 -22.66 5.50 -0.21
N ALA A 128 -22.43 4.35 -0.84
CA ALA A 128 -23.15 3.11 -0.55
C ALA A 128 -22.39 2.23 0.45
N ALA A 129 -21.07 2.17 0.35
CA ALA A 129 -20.23 1.39 1.26
C ALA A 129 -18.77 1.87 1.25
N ILE A 130 -18.07 1.63 2.36
CA ILE A 130 -16.64 1.88 2.50
C ILE A 130 -15.97 0.60 2.96
N THR A 131 -14.90 0.19 2.27
CA THR A 131 -14.01 -0.89 2.69
C THR A 131 -12.60 -0.34 2.89
N VAL A 132 -11.97 -0.69 4.01
CA VAL A 132 -10.60 -0.30 4.35
C VAL A 132 -9.72 -1.53 4.49
N ASN A 133 -8.83 -1.72 3.52
CA ASN A 133 -7.82 -2.77 3.54
C ASN A 133 -6.55 -2.24 4.20
N ARG A 134 -6.40 -2.49 5.50
CA ARG A 134 -5.26 -2.03 6.31
C ARG A 134 -4.15 -3.08 6.34
N TRP A 135 -2.97 -2.71 5.85
CA TRP A 135 -1.78 -3.57 5.87
C TRP A 135 -0.65 -2.85 6.62
N PRO A 136 -0.60 -2.92 7.97
CA PRO A 136 0.47 -2.31 8.76
C PRO A 136 1.86 -2.89 8.45
N HIS A 137 1.88 -4.06 7.81
CA HIS A 137 3.06 -4.76 7.32
C HIS A 137 2.87 -5.16 5.84
N GLY A 138 2.48 -4.20 5.00
CA GLY A 138 2.09 -4.46 3.61
C GLY A 138 3.27 -4.88 2.74
N TYR A 139 4.20 -3.97 2.50
CA TYR A 139 5.29 -4.18 1.53
C TYR A 139 6.60 -4.52 2.22
N ALA A 140 7.39 -5.38 1.57
CA ALA A 140 8.77 -5.61 1.97
C ALA A 140 9.55 -4.28 1.95
N TYR A 141 10.55 -4.16 2.83
CA TYR A 141 11.40 -2.97 2.84
C TYR A 141 12.39 -3.05 1.68
N GLU A 142 12.18 -2.21 0.68
CA GLU A 142 13.17 -1.94 -0.37
C GLU A 142 14.18 -0.91 0.12
N TYR A 143 15.46 -1.16 -0.19
CA TYR A 143 16.55 -0.27 0.19
C TYR A 143 16.42 1.08 -0.49
N LEU A 144 16.75 2.13 0.25
CA LEU A 144 16.75 3.50 -0.21
C LEU A 144 18.19 4.01 -0.16
N ASP A 145 18.76 4.35 -1.31
CA ASP A 145 20.14 4.84 -1.44
C ASP A 145 20.47 5.98 -0.47
N TYR A 146 19.47 6.81 -0.15
CA TYR A 146 19.62 7.94 0.77
C TYR A 146 19.66 7.54 2.26
N SER A 147 18.97 6.46 2.66
CA SER A 147 18.77 6.09 4.07
C SER A 147 19.46 4.79 4.48
N ASP A 148 19.92 4.01 3.51
CA ASP A 148 20.53 2.70 3.71
C ASP A 148 22.00 2.71 3.31
N PRO A 149 22.82 1.79 3.86
CA PRO A 149 24.19 1.61 3.41
C PRO A 149 24.25 1.39 1.89
N VAL A 150 25.15 2.10 1.22
CA VAL A 150 25.30 2.11 -0.25
C VAL A 150 25.59 0.73 -0.83
N GLU A 151 26.14 -0.17 -0.03
CA GLU A 151 26.43 -1.54 -0.41
C GLU A 151 25.17 -2.44 -0.46
N PHE A 152 24.04 -2.02 0.10
CA PHE A 152 22.82 -2.81 0.10
C PHE A 152 22.18 -2.82 -1.30
N ASN A 153 21.94 -4.02 -1.82
CA ASN A 153 21.42 -4.28 -3.16
C ASN A 153 20.76 -5.68 -3.21
N PRO A 154 20.20 -6.15 -4.33
CA PRO A 154 19.53 -7.46 -4.37
C PRO A 154 20.42 -8.67 -4.05
N GLN A 155 21.74 -8.51 -4.04
CA GLN A 155 22.73 -9.54 -3.71
C GLN A 155 23.44 -9.28 -2.37
N ASN A 156 23.20 -8.14 -1.71
CA ASN A 156 23.87 -7.76 -0.48
C ASN A 156 22.95 -7.04 0.51
N GLY A 157 23.07 -7.41 1.79
CA GLY A 157 22.33 -6.83 2.90
C GLY A 157 21.63 -7.90 3.76
N PRO A 158 20.87 -7.48 4.79
CA PRO A 158 20.34 -8.38 5.81
C PRO A 158 19.41 -9.49 5.29
N HIS A 159 18.69 -9.28 4.17
CA HIS A 159 17.82 -10.32 3.60
C HIS A 159 18.60 -11.55 3.11
N ILE A 160 19.88 -11.42 2.73
CA ILE A 160 20.72 -12.56 2.33
C ILE A 160 20.94 -13.51 3.51
N ALA A 161 21.30 -12.97 4.67
CA ALA A 161 21.42 -13.75 5.90
C ALA A 161 20.05 -14.25 6.37
N GLY A 162 19.00 -13.42 6.22
CA GLY A 162 17.64 -13.76 6.62
C GLY A 162 17.00 -14.88 5.81
N ARG A 163 17.41 -15.07 4.54
CA ARG A 163 16.88 -16.12 3.66
C ARG A 163 17.73 -17.37 3.58
N ALA A 164 18.86 -17.41 4.28
CA ALA A 164 19.79 -18.53 4.22
C ALA A 164 19.08 -19.85 4.58
N GLN A 165 19.33 -20.89 3.78
CA GLN A 165 18.75 -22.21 3.98
C GLN A 165 19.20 -22.81 5.31
N ILE A 166 18.26 -23.46 6.01
CA ILE A 166 18.51 -24.15 7.29
C ILE A 166 18.17 -25.63 7.10
N GLY A 167 19.16 -26.42 6.69
CA GLY A 167 18.95 -27.83 6.35
C GLY A 167 17.88 -27.96 5.26
N ARG A 168 16.80 -28.70 5.54
CA ARG A 168 15.66 -28.89 4.61
C ARG A 168 14.62 -27.76 4.64
N ILE A 169 15.01 -26.57 5.08
CA ILE A 169 14.12 -25.40 5.20
C ILE A 169 14.69 -24.26 4.36
N SER A 170 13.96 -23.85 3.32
CA SER A 170 14.24 -22.65 2.53
C SER A 170 13.18 -21.58 2.77
N ILE A 171 13.57 -20.29 2.70
CA ILE A 171 12.69 -19.13 2.93
C ILE A 171 12.48 -18.41 1.60
N ALA A 172 11.22 -18.17 1.20
CA ALA A 172 10.87 -17.82 -0.18
C ALA A 172 9.88 -16.65 -0.37
N ASN A 173 9.63 -15.84 0.65
CA ASN A 173 8.72 -14.69 0.52
C ASN A 173 9.41 -13.48 -0.13
N SER A 174 8.67 -12.39 -0.38
CA SER A 174 9.22 -11.13 -0.90
C SER A 174 10.29 -10.49 0.00
N ASP A 175 10.23 -10.71 1.32
CA ASP A 175 11.28 -10.27 2.25
C ASP A 175 12.63 -10.93 1.98
N ALA A 176 12.62 -12.17 1.46
CA ALA A 176 13.84 -12.87 1.04
C ALA A 176 14.50 -12.19 -0.18
N SER A 177 13.82 -11.30 -0.88
CA SER A 177 14.38 -10.53 -2.00
C SER A 177 14.58 -9.05 -1.66
N ALA A 178 14.20 -8.60 -0.46
CA ALA A 178 14.09 -7.18 -0.11
C ALA A 178 13.33 -6.37 -1.18
N TYR A 179 12.31 -6.97 -1.80
CA TYR A 179 11.61 -6.42 -2.96
C TYR A 179 10.12 -6.78 -2.89
N ALA A 180 9.24 -5.76 -2.85
CA ALA A 180 7.84 -5.97 -2.46
C ALA A 180 6.94 -6.54 -3.57
N TYR A 181 7.44 -6.63 -4.79
CA TYR A 181 6.63 -6.97 -5.97
C TYR A 181 6.54 -8.48 -6.21
N LEU A 182 5.54 -8.86 -7.01
CA LEU A 182 5.25 -10.25 -7.39
C LEU A 182 6.49 -10.96 -7.95
N THR A 183 7.26 -10.28 -8.81
CA THR A 183 8.48 -10.84 -9.40
C THR A 183 9.51 -11.22 -8.33
N GLY A 184 9.70 -10.39 -7.30
CA GLY A 184 10.60 -10.69 -6.19
C GLY A 184 10.19 -11.93 -5.39
N ALA A 185 8.89 -12.20 -5.27
CA ALA A 185 8.38 -13.41 -4.64
C ALA A 185 8.57 -14.65 -5.53
N ILE A 186 8.37 -14.51 -6.85
CA ILE A 186 8.60 -15.60 -7.82
C ILE A 186 10.09 -15.99 -7.83
N ASP A 187 10.99 -15.02 -7.92
CA ASP A 187 12.43 -15.27 -7.92
C ASP A 187 12.90 -15.90 -6.60
N ALA A 188 12.32 -15.50 -5.47
CA ALA A 188 12.59 -16.11 -4.18
C ALA A 188 12.11 -17.56 -4.09
N ALA A 189 10.97 -17.88 -4.71
CA ALA A 189 10.45 -19.23 -4.79
C ALA A 189 11.30 -20.13 -5.69
N ASP A 190 11.70 -19.67 -6.87
CA ASP A 190 12.58 -20.40 -7.77
C ASP A 190 13.91 -20.75 -7.09
N ARG A 191 14.57 -19.76 -6.46
CA ARG A 191 15.78 -20.01 -5.66
C ARG A 191 15.54 -21.07 -4.59
N ALA A 192 14.47 -20.94 -3.80
CA ALA A 192 14.19 -21.85 -2.70
C ALA A 192 13.93 -23.29 -3.17
N VAL A 193 13.30 -23.49 -4.33
CA VAL A 193 13.15 -24.82 -4.94
C VAL A 193 14.51 -25.37 -5.34
N ASN A 194 15.34 -24.56 -6.01
CA ASN A 194 16.68 -24.95 -6.42
C ASN A 194 17.60 -25.34 -5.25
N GLU A 195 17.51 -24.62 -4.12
CA GLU A 195 18.20 -24.97 -2.87
C GLU A 195 17.82 -26.36 -2.33
N GLN A 196 16.58 -26.83 -2.55
CA GLN A 196 16.13 -28.16 -2.12
C GLN A 196 16.53 -29.27 -3.10
N LEU A 197 16.70 -28.93 -4.38
CA LEU A 197 17.09 -29.87 -5.43
C LEU A 197 18.61 -30.15 -5.46
N MET A 198 19.43 -29.19 -5.02
CA MET A 198 20.90 -29.31 -5.00
C MET A 198 21.46 -29.96 -3.72
N MET A 199 20.58 -30.48 -2.85
CA MET A 199 20.92 -31.06 -1.55
C MET A 199 21.15 -32.57 -1.64
#